data_AF-A0A7C3A491-F1
#
_entry.id   AF-A0A7C3A491-F1
#
_cell.length_a   1.000
_cell.length_b   1.000
_cell.length_c   1.000
_cell.angle_alpha   90.00
_cell.angle_beta   90.00
_cell.angle_gamma   90.00
#
_symmetry.space_group_name_H-M   'P 1'
#
loop_
_entity.id
_entity.type
_entity.pdbx_description
1 polymer ?
#
loop_
_entity_poly.entity_id
_entity_poly.type
_entity_poly.pdbx_seq_one_letter_code
_entity_poly.pdbx_strand_id
1 'polypeptide(L)'
;MHRLDDEARWLSDRIRQIESSGIRRVFDLAARLRDPIDFSIGQPDFPVPEPVRAAAHRAIDEGWTRYTPTQGIALLREKVAEKLRRVNGIPADAETVL
;
A
#
# COMPACT_ATOMS: atom_id res chain seq x y z
N MET A 1 39.36 -5.27 -12.01
CA MET A 1 38.07 -5.96 -11.81
C MET A 1 37.94 -6.32 -10.33
N HIS A 2 37.65 -5.33 -9.46
CA HIS A 2 37.63 -5.49 -7.98
C HIS A 2 36.78 -4.36 -7.35
N ARG A 3 35.47 -4.30 -7.63
CA ARG A 3 34.62 -3.27 -7.00
C ARG A 3 33.15 -3.67 -6.79
N LEU A 4 32.79 -4.95 -6.94
CA LEU A 4 31.40 -5.40 -6.74
C LEU A 4 31.22 -6.25 -5.46
N ASP A 5 32.28 -6.83 -4.91
CA ASP A 5 32.19 -7.65 -3.69
C ASP A 5 32.14 -6.81 -2.39
N ASP A 6 32.50 -5.52 -2.48
CA ASP A 6 32.65 -4.62 -1.32
C ASP A 6 31.35 -3.86 -0.97
N GLU A 7 30.30 -3.99 -1.80
CA GLU A 7 28.99 -3.37 -1.55
C GLU A 7 28.13 -4.20 -0.58
N ALA A 8 28.31 -5.53 -0.59
CA ALA A 8 27.58 -6.43 0.29
C ALA A 8 27.82 -6.12 1.77
N ARG A 9 29.02 -5.63 2.15
CA ARG A 9 29.37 -5.32 3.54
C ARG A 9 28.49 -4.23 4.18
N TRP A 10 27.85 -3.38 3.37
CA TRP A 10 26.97 -2.31 3.84
C TRP A 10 25.51 -2.76 4.00
N LEU A 11 25.18 -3.97 3.54
CA LEU A 11 23.84 -4.54 3.64
C LEU A 11 23.71 -5.42 4.89
N SER A 12 22.65 -5.16 5.67
CA SER A 12 22.29 -6.01 6.81
C SER A 12 21.99 -7.44 6.37
N ASP A 13 22.29 -8.42 7.23
CA ASP A 13 22.03 -9.84 6.95
C ASP A 13 20.56 -10.14 6.64
N ARG A 14 19.62 -9.41 7.27
CA ARG A 14 18.18 -9.57 7.02
C ARG A 14 17.78 -9.25 5.57
N ILE A 15 18.40 -8.24 4.95
CA ILE A 15 18.15 -7.92 3.53
C ILE A 15 18.66 -9.04 2.63
N ARG A 16 19.77 -9.68 2.99
CA ARG A 16 20.36 -10.78 2.20
C ARG A 16 19.48 -12.03 2.17
N GLN A 17 18.54 -12.16 3.10
CA GLN A 17 17.59 -13.28 3.15
C GLN A 17 16.33 -13.05 2.31
N ILE A 18 16.13 -11.86 1.74
CA ILE A 18 14.98 -11.56 0.88
C ILE A 18 15.29 -12.03 -0.53
N GLU A 19 14.54 -13.02 -1.00
CA GLU A 19 14.66 -13.53 -2.37
C GLU A 19 14.03 -12.60 -3.41
N SER A 20 14.47 -12.72 -4.66
CA SER A 20 13.85 -12.02 -5.77
C SER A 20 12.40 -12.47 -5.97
N SER A 21 11.50 -11.52 -6.20
CA SER A 21 10.07 -11.80 -6.43
C SER A 21 9.86 -12.66 -7.68
N GLY A 22 9.32 -13.88 -7.50
CA GLY A 22 8.91 -14.73 -8.62
C GLY A 22 7.80 -14.11 -9.47
N ILE A 23 6.89 -13.35 -8.84
CA ILE A 23 5.83 -12.59 -9.52
C ILE A 23 6.45 -11.58 -10.50
N ARG A 24 7.51 -10.87 -10.09
CA ARG A 24 8.19 -9.91 -10.97
C ARG A 24 8.81 -10.58 -12.20
N ARG A 25 9.42 -11.75 -12.01
CA ARG A 25 9.99 -12.54 -13.12
C ARG A 25 8.92 -12.97 -14.13
N VAL A 26 7.73 -13.35 -13.66
CA VAL A 26 6.60 -13.69 -14.53
C VAL A 26 6.09 -12.47 -15.28
N PHE A 27 5.95 -11.30 -14.62
CA PHE A 27 5.59 -10.05 -15.29
C PHE A 27 6.58 -9.66 -16.39
N ASP A 28 7.88 -9.77 -16.13
CA ASP A 28 8.92 -9.42 -17.11
C ASP A 28 8.92 -10.35 -18.34
N LEU A 29 8.51 -11.61 -18.16
CA LEU A 29 8.31 -12.57 -19.26
C LEU A 29 7.01 -12.28 -20.02
N ALA A 30 5.92 -12.04 -19.29
CA ALA A 30 4.61 -11.75 -19.86
C ALA A 30 4.60 -10.46 -20.69
N ALA A 31 5.41 -9.45 -20.31
CA ALA A 31 5.60 -8.22 -21.07
C ALA A 31 6.13 -8.43 -22.50
N ARG A 32 6.68 -9.61 -22.81
CA ARG A 32 7.17 -9.97 -24.15
C ARG A 32 6.12 -10.70 -25.00
N LEU A 33 4.98 -11.06 -24.41
CA LEU A 33 3.90 -11.73 -25.12
C LEU A 33 3.10 -10.69 -25.92
N ARG A 34 2.65 -11.08 -27.13
CA ARG A 34 1.70 -10.28 -27.90
C ARG A 34 0.29 -10.66 -27.45
N ASP A 35 -0.43 -9.69 -26.90
CA ASP A 35 -1.82 -9.79 -26.45
C ASP A 35 -2.09 -10.89 -25.40
N PRO A 36 -1.44 -10.85 -24.22
CA PRO A 36 -1.70 -11.80 -23.16
C PRO A 36 -3.01 -11.48 -22.42
N ILE A 37 -3.72 -12.52 -21.99
CA ILE A 37 -4.77 -12.39 -20.96
C ILE A 37 -4.09 -12.40 -19.58
N ASP A 38 -4.18 -11.29 -18.85
CA ASP A 38 -3.50 -11.10 -17.58
C ASP A 38 -4.41 -11.43 -16.39
N PHE A 39 -4.07 -12.50 -15.65
CA PHE A 39 -4.69 -12.89 -14.39
C PHE A 39 -3.76 -12.71 -13.18
N SER A 40 -2.64 -12.01 -13.36
CA SER A 40 -1.59 -11.86 -12.33
C SER A 40 -1.75 -10.62 -11.45
N ILE A 41 -2.65 -9.71 -11.82
CA ILE A 41 -2.89 -8.45 -11.12
C ILE A 41 -3.78 -8.69 -9.89
N GLY A 42 -3.26 -8.35 -8.70
CA GLY A 42 -3.97 -8.46 -7.42
C GLY A 42 -4.75 -7.20 -7.00
N GLN A 43 -4.93 -6.23 -7.90
CA GLN A 43 -5.69 -5.00 -7.65
C GLN A 43 -7.02 -5.04 -8.43
N PRO A 44 -8.08 -4.37 -7.94
CA PRO A 44 -9.32 -4.28 -8.69
C PRO A 44 -9.17 -3.49 -9.99
N ASP A 45 -9.99 -3.83 -10.99
CA ASP A 45 -10.03 -3.23 -12.34
C ASP A 45 -10.99 -2.03 -12.44
N PHE A 46 -11.80 -1.79 -11.42
CA PHE A 46 -12.73 -0.66 -11.39
C PHE A 46 -12.05 0.64 -10.91
N PRO A 47 -12.53 1.81 -11.38
CA PRO A 47 -12.04 3.09 -10.90
C PRO A 47 -12.42 3.33 -9.44
N VAL A 48 -11.65 4.19 -8.76
CA VAL A 48 -12.00 4.69 -7.43
C VAL A 48 -13.40 5.33 -7.47
N PRO A 49 -14.28 5.05 -6.48
CA PRO A 49 -15.62 5.64 -6.42
C PRO A 49 -15.61 7.18 -6.37
N GLU A 50 -16.57 7.81 -7.04
CA GLU A 50 -16.66 9.27 -7.17
C GLU A 50 -16.67 10.04 -5.83
N PRO A 51 -17.42 9.60 -4.79
CA PRO A 51 -17.42 10.30 -3.51
C PRO A 51 -16.03 10.39 -2.85
N VAL A 52 -15.20 9.37 -3.06
CA VAL A 52 -13.83 9.31 -2.52
C VAL A 52 -12.91 10.25 -3.29
N ARG A 53 -12.99 10.22 -4.62
CA ARG A 53 -12.24 11.14 -5.50
C ARG A 53 -12.57 12.61 -5.18
N ALA A 54 -13.86 12.93 -5.06
CA ALA A 54 -14.30 14.28 -4.70
C ALA A 54 -13.81 14.71 -3.30
N ALA A 55 -13.79 13.81 -2.32
CA ALA A 55 -13.25 14.11 -0.99
C ALA A 55 -11.74 14.38 -1.01
N ALA A 56 -10.98 13.63 -1.81
CA ALA A 56 -9.55 13.86 -1.98
C ALA A 56 -9.26 15.22 -2.65
N HIS A 57 -10.01 15.58 -3.68
CA HIS A 57 -9.90 16.92 -4.31
C HIS A 57 -10.18 18.03 -3.30
N ARG A 58 -11.30 17.95 -2.57
CA ARG A 58 -11.62 18.94 -1.54
C ARG A 58 -10.53 19.09 -0.47
N ALA A 59 -9.96 17.97 0.00
CA ALA A 59 -8.89 18.02 0.98
C ALA A 59 -7.66 18.80 0.47
N ILE A 60 -7.32 18.65 -0.83
CA ILE A 60 -6.26 19.43 -1.47
C ILE A 60 -6.64 20.91 -1.56
N ASP A 61 -7.85 21.20 -2.04
CA ASP A 61 -8.35 22.58 -2.22
C ASP A 61 -8.44 23.35 -0.90
N GLU A 62 -8.80 22.65 0.19
CA GLU A 62 -8.87 23.19 1.55
C GLU A 62 -7.50 23.25 2.26
N GLY A 63 -6.42 22.78 1.62
CA GLY A 63 -5.07 22.90 2.14
C GLY A 63 -4.69 21.88 3.21
N TRP A 64 -5.30 20.69 3.22
CA TRP A 64 -4.93 19.57 4.09
C TRP A 64 -3.60 18.91 3.66
N THR A 65 -2.50 19.65 3.78
CA THR A 65 -1.16 19.27 3.29
C THR A 65 -0.13 19.07 4.39
N ARG A 66 -0.52 19.28 5.66
CA ARG A 66 0.36 19.17 6.83
C ARG A 66 0.41 17.74 7.34
N TYR A 67 1.41 17.46 8.16
CA TYR A 67 1.52 16.18 8.85
C TYR A 67 0.27 15.90 9.69
N THR A 68 -0.20 14.67 9.58
CA THR A 68 -1.17 14.09 10.51
C THR A 68 -0.42 13.51 11.72
N PRO A 69 -1.12 13.24 12.84
CA PRO A 69 -0.56 12.40 13.89
C PRO A 69 -0.07 11.06 13.32
N THR A 70 0.94 10.45 13.95
CA THR A 70 1.50 9.16 13.52
C THR A 70 0.44 8.06 13.42
N GLN A 71 -0.59 8.12 14.27
CA GLN A 71 -1.72 7.17 14.28
C GLN A 71 -2.81 7.50 13.25
N GLY A 72 -2.63 8.54 12.42
CA GLY A 72 -3.67 9.06 11.56
C GLY A 72 -4.59 10.10 12.22
N ILE A 73 -5.53 10.63 11.44
CA ILE A 73 -6.48 11.65 11.90
C ILE A 73 -7.58 11.02 12.77
N ALA A 74 -8.00 11.73 13.82
CA ALA A 74 -9.00 11.25 14.78
C ALA A 74 -10.31 10.80 14.10
N LEU A 75 -10.81 11.61 13.15
CA LEU A 75 -12.02 11.30 12.39
C LEU A 75 -11.96 9.95 11.66
N LEU A 76 -10.81 9.61 11.08
CA LEU A 76 -10.62 8.34 10.37
C LEU A 76 -10.61 7.16 11.35
N ARG A 77 -9.86 7.31 12.44
CA ARG A 77 -9.78 6.29 13.51
C ARG A 77 -11.16 5.97 14.09
N GLU A 78 -11.95 6.99 14.40
CA GLU A 78 -13.32 6.83 14.90
C GLU A 78 -14.21 6.06 13.91
N LYS A 79 -14.14 6.42 12.62
CA LYS A 79 -14.96 5.78 11.57
C LYS A 79 -14.53 4.34 11.29
N VAL A 80 -13.24 4.05 11.34
CA VAL A 80 -12.73 2.68 11.22
C VAL A 80 -13.14 1.84 12.42
N ALA A 81 -13.01 2.35 13.66
CA ALA A 81 -13.45 1.65 14.86
C ALA A 81 -14.97 1.36 14.83
N GLU A 82 -15.78 2.34 14.40
CA GLU A 82 -17.23 2.16 14.18
C GLU A 82 -17.51 1.06 13.16
N LYS A 83 -16.81 1.06 12.02
CA LYS A 83 -16.94 0.02 10.99
C LYS A 83 -16.55 -1.34 11.52
N LEU A 84 -15.46 -1.45 12.28
CA LEU A 84 -14.98 -2.71 12.85
C LEU A 84 -16.01 -3.30 13.83
N ARG A 85 -16.60 -2.47 14.70
CA ARG A 85 -17.69 -2.91 15.58
C ARG A 85 -18.92 -3.37 14.77
N ARG A 86 -19.37 -2.54 13.83
CA ARG A 86 -20.62 -2.75 13.09
C ARG A 86 -20.57 -3.89 12.08
N VAL A 87 -19.47 -4.02 11.35
CA VAL A 87 -19.34 -4.95 10.21
C VAL A 87 -18.58 -6.21 10.60
N ASN A 88 -17.61 -6.12 11.51
CA ASN A 88 -16.74 -7.22 11.86
C ASN A 88 -16.99 -7.78 13.26
N GLY A 89 -17.82 -7.12 14.09
CA GLY A 89 -18.04 -7.52 15.48
C GLY A 89 -16.80 -7.37 16.37
N ILE A 90 -15.81 -6.61 15.93
CA ILE A 90 -14.57 -6.40 16.68
C ILE A 90 -14.79 -5.23 17.65
N PRO A 91 -14.59 -5.39 18.97
CA PRO A 91 -14.75 -4.32 19.95
C PRO A 91 -13.56 -3.35 19.90
N ALA A 92 -13.42 -2.64 18.79
CA ALA A 92 -12.40 -1.62 18.59
C ALA A 92 -12.87 -0.27 19.15
N ASP A 93 -11.94 0.53 19.62
CA ASP A 93 -12.09 1.96 19.90
C ASP A 93 -11.13 2.79 19.02
N ALA A 94 -11.22 4.11 19.05
CA ALA A 94 -10.35 4.95 18.22
C ALA A 94 -8.86 4.78 18.59
N GLU A 95 -8.53 4.48 19.85
CA GLU A 95 -7.15 4.34 20.34
C GLU A 95 -6.47 3.06 19.89
N THR A 96 -7.26 2.01 19.66
CA THR A 96 -6.80 0.71 19.14
C THR A 96 -6.64 0.67 17.62
N VAL A 97 -7.04 1.73 16.91
CA VAL A 97 -6.87 1.88 15.46
C VAL A 97 -5.64 2.75 15.17
N LEU A 98 -4.71 2.21 14.38
CA LEU A 98 -3.48 2.88 13.91
C LEU A 98 -3.53 3.14 12.40
#